data_AF-A0A258F7E4-F1
#
_entry.id   AF-A0A258F7E4-F1
#
_cell.length_a   1.000
_cell.length_b   1.000
_cell.length_c   1.000
_cell.angle_alpha   90.00
_cell.angle_beta   90.00
_cell.angle_gamma   90.00
#
_symmetry.space_group_name_H-M   'P 1'
#
loop_
_entity.id
_entity.type
_entity.pdbx_description
1 polymer ?
#
loop_
_entity_poly.entity_id
_entity_poly.type
_entity_poly.pdbx_seq_one_letter_code
_entity_poly.pdbx_strand_id
1 'polypeptide(L)'
;MNDFLSLFRGRKDVFAVRWEKASKSGYMPSYQYDPYHYRSHKMNGGTFANYPHKTYLPLTDYEIQKHLNGIQQIGVYPLLQDNTSWFLVADFDKQNWKEEAVAFLNSCKERSIPAYLERSRSGNGGHVWIFFDKPYPAIRSRKVFISILEQSGAFSMFDKSSSFDRLFPNQDFLSGKGLGNLIALPFFKLAMENGNSCFVNPETFEPYSDQWQFLNEIKRISIEVLDKFFQEISTTQNRPINVASCGSPKSQNGKLSITLQQNIRIQRDGLSTPLINFLKEELNFANSEFIIKKKMGKKTFGTERFFK
;
A
#
# COMPACT_ATOMS: atom_id res chain seq x y z
N MET A 1 -7.90 -23.79 0.74
CA MET A 1 -7.22 -23.10 1.87
C MET A 1 -5.72 -22.98 1.65
N ASN A 2 -5.04 -24.03 1.17
CA ASN A 2 -3.61 -23.98 0.82
C ASN A 2 -3.27 -22.82 -0.14
N ASP A 3 -4.15 -22.53 -1.11
CA ASP A 3 -3.88 -21.49 -2.12
C ASP A 3 -3.97 -20.07 -1.56
N PHE A 4 -4.92 -19.81 -0.64
CA PHE A 4 -5.03 -18.52 0.05
C PHE A 4 -3.74 -18.16 0.79
N LEU A 5 -3.25 -19.06 1.65
CA LEU A 5 -2.01 -18.85 2.41
C LEU A 5 -0.78 -18.83 1.50
N SER A 6 -0.88 -19.43 0.31
CA SER A 6 0.20 -19.39 -0.66
C SER A 6 0.33 -18.03 -1.37
N LEU A 7 -0.78 -17.29 -1.51
CA LEU A 7 -0.84 -16.01 -2.20
C LEU A 7 -0.63 -14.83 -1.24
N PHE A 8 -1.37 -14.78 -0.13
CA PHE A 8 -1.39 -13.65 0.78
C PHE A 8 -0.31 -13.75 1.88
N ARG A 9 0.94 -13.95 1.45
CA ARG A 9 2.09 -14.17 2.34
C ARG A 9 2.69 -12.86 2.84
N GLY A 10 2.45 -12.56 4.11
CA GLY A 10 3.18 -11.55 4.87
C GLY A 10 4.05 -12.16 5.97
N ARG A 11 4.34 -11.35 6.99
CA ARG A 11 4.96 -11.80 8.23
C ARG A 11 4.15 -12.91 8.90
N LYS A 12 4.84 -13.97 9.35
CA LYS A 12 4.24 -15.09 10.07
C LYS A 12 4.27 -14.91 11.59
N ASP A 13 5.21 -14.12 12.09
CA ASP A 13 5.41 -13.85 13.51
C ASP A 13 4.36 -12.88 14.09
N VAL A 14 3.59 -12.20 13.23
CA VAL A 14 2.57 -11.24 13.65
C VAL A 14 1.52 -11.01 12.57
N PHE A 15 0.27 -10.80 12.99
CA PHE A 15 -0.82 -10.29 12.15
C PHE A 15 -1.50 -9.09 12.80
N ALA A 16 -2.32 -8.37 12.04
CA ALA A 16 -3.12 -7.27 12.55
C ALA A 16 -4.58 -7.68 12.70
N VAL A 17 -5.24 -7.27 13.78
CA VAL A 17 -6.69 -7.45 14.00
C VAL A 17 -7.37 -6.10 13.84
N ARG A 18 -8.51 -6.10 13.14
CA ARG A 18 -9.39 -4.94 13.06
C ARG A 18 -10.14 -4.74 14.36
N TRP A 19 -10.18 -3.51 14.84
CA TRP A 19 -11.02 -3.11 15.95
C TRP A 19 -11.99 -2.01 15.50
N GLU A 20 -13.19 -2.04 16.04
CA GLU A 20 -14.20 -1.01 15.84
C GLU A 20 -14.78 -0.62 17.21
N LYS A 21 -14.84 0.68 17.48
CA LYS A 21 -15.42 1.24 18.70
C LYS A 21 -16.19 2.51 18.36
N ALA A 22 -17.52 2.42 18.42
CA ALA A 22 -18.43 3.49 18.00
C ALA A 22 -18.06 4.02 16.59
N SER A 23 -17.72 5.31 16.47
CA SER A 23 -17.36 5.94 15.18
C SER A 23 -15.88 5.78 14.78
N LYS A 24 -15.08 5.03 15.55
CA LYS A 24 -13.67 4.80 15.29
C LYS A 24 -13.43 3.36 14.89
N SER A 25 -12.54 3.17 13.93
CA SER A 25 -12.04 1.85 13.57
C SER A 25 -10.58 1.93 13.18
N GLY A 26 -9.90 0.80 13.21
CA GLY A 26 -8.52 0.69 12.79
C GLY A 26 -8.03 -0.74 12.86
N TYR A 27 -6.74 -0.91 12.64
CA TYR A 27 -6.04 -2.17 12.83
C TYR A 27 -4.99 -2.00 13.90
N MET A 28 -4.73 -3.06 14.65
CA MET A 28 -3.61 -3.12 15.60
C MET A 28 -2.92 -4.49 15.48
N PRO A 29 -1.61 -4.57 15.76
CA PRO A 29 -0.96 -5.87 15.85
C PRO A 29 -1.67 -6.74 16.90
N SER A 30 -1.76 -8.04 16.63
CA SER A 30 -2.31 -9.02 17.57
C SER A 30 -1.26 -9.38 18.61
N TYR A 31 -1.67 -9.49 19.87
CA TYR A 31 -0.77 -9.76 20.99
C TYR A 31 -1.31 -10.84 21.91
N GLN A 32 -0.39 -11.65 22.42
CA GLN A 32 -0.61 -12.54 23.54
C GLN A 32 -0.19 -11.80 24.82
N TYR A 33 -1.06 -11.82 25.82
CA TYR A 33 -0.81 -11.22 27.13
C TYR A 33 -1.75 -11.79 28.19
N ASP A 34 -1.38 -11.66 29.46
CA ASP A 34 -2.24 -11.96 30.60
C ASP A 34 -3.24 -10.81 30.85
N PRO A 35 -4.57 -11.04 30.74
CA PRO A 35 -5.58 -10.01 31.00
C PRO A 35 -5.61 -9.49 32.43
N TYR A 36 -5.27 -10.30 33.44
CA TYR A 36 -5.25 -9.89 34.85
C TYR A 36 -4.07 -8.97 35.12
N HIS A 37 -2.89 -9.34 34.62
CA HIS A 37 -1.70 -8.50 34.75
C HIS A 37 -1.85 -7.17 33.99
N TYR A 38 -2.42 -7.21 32.77
CA TYR A 38 -2.72 -5.98 32.04
C TYR A 38 -3.76 -5.10 32.76
N ARG A 39 -4.77 -5.70 33.42
CA ARG A 39 -5.75 -4.95 34.21
C ARG A 39 -5.10 -4.22 35.38
N SER A 40 -4.19 -4.88 36.10
CA SER A 40 -3.42 -4.26 37.19
C SER A 40 -2.54 -3.11 36.67
N HIS A 41 -1.81 -3.33 35.58
CA HIS A 41 -1.00 -2.28 34.92
C HIS A 41 -1.85 -1.07 34.52
N LYS A 42 -3.04 -1.30 33.98
CA LYS A 42 -3.98 -0.23 33.59
C LYS A 42 -4.54 0.53 34.79
N MET A 43 -4.82 -0.15 35.91
CA MET A 43 -5.23 0.49 37.16
C MET A 43 -4.14 1.41 37.73
N ASN A 44 -2.86 1.07 37.50
CA ASN A 44 -1.70 1.88 37.87
C ASN A 44 -1.38 3.00 36.85
N GLY A 45 -2.32 3.37 35.97
CA GLY A 45 -2.15 4.44 34.98
C GLY A 45 -1.44 4.01 33.68
N GLY A 46 -1.12 2.72 33.52
CA GLY A 46 -0.51 2.17 32.32
C GLY A 46 -1.47 2.11 31.12
N THR A 47 -0.89 1.98 29.92
CA THR A 47 -1.62 1.78 28.66
C THR A 47 -1.22 0.46 28.01
N PHE A 48 -2.01 -0.04 27.06
CA PHE A 48 -1.59 -1.23 26.31
C PHE A 48 -0.30 -0.98 25.53
N ALA A 49 -0.04 0.27 25.10
CA ALA A 49 1.16 0.62 24.35
C ALA A 49 2.44 0.42 25.17
N ASN A 50 2.46 0.89 26.42
CA ASN A 50 3.62 0.79 27.32
C ASN A 50 3.62 -0.46 28.21
N TYR A 51 2.68 -1.40 28.00
CA TYR A 51 2.64 -2.65 28.74
C TYR A 51 3.76 -3.60 28.26
N PRO A 52 4.69 -4.03 29.14
CA PRO A 52 5.89 -4.76 28.72
C PRO A 52 5.67 -6.27 28.54
N HIS A 53 4.67 -6.87 29.17
CA HIS A 53 4.45 -8.33 29.14
C HIS A 53 3.46 -8.74 28.05
N LYS A 54 3.72 -8.30 26.82
CA LYS A 54 2.97 -8.69 25.63
C LYS A 54 3.94 -9.15 24.54
N THR A 55 3.55 -10.19 23.82
CA THR A 55 4.29 -10.71 22.66
C THR A 55 3.36 -10.74 21.46
N TYR A 56 3.91 -10.68 20.24
CA TYR A 56 3.08 -10.79 19.05
C TYR A 56 2.47 -12.19 18.94
N LEU A 57 1.21 -12.26 18.51
CA LEU A 57 0.57 -13.52 18.14
C LEU A 57 0.92 -13.89 16.70
N PRO A 58 1.42 -15.10 16.44
CA PRO A 58 1.74 -15.54 15.08
C PRO A 58 0.47 -15.70 14.25
N LEU A 59 0.61 -15.50 12.93
CA LEU A 59 -0.44 -15.78 11.97
C LEU A 59 -0.53 -17.30 11.74
N THR A 60 -1.62 -17.91 12.16
CA THR A 60 -1.87 -19.35 12.01
C THR A 60 -3.11 -19.62 11.16
N ASP A 61 -3.22 -20.86 10.64
CA ASP A 61 -4.39 -21.33 9.90
C ASP A 61 -5.70 -21.13 10.67
N TYR A 62 -5.65 -21.25 12.00
CA TYR A 62 -6.80 -21.01 12.87
C TYR A 62 -7.25 -19.54 12.83
N GLU A 63 -6.30 -18.60 12.84
CA GLU A 63 -6.61 -17.17 12.75
C GLU A 63 -7.14 -16.79 11.35
N ILE A 64 -6.65 -17.45 10.28
CA ILE A 64 -7.21 -17.35 8.93
C ILE A 64 -8.64 -17.90 8.90
N GLN A 65 -8.91 -19.04 9.51
CA GLN A 65 -10.27 -19.60 9.53
C GLN A 65 -11.25 -18.68 10.22
N LYS A 66 -10.88 -18.06 11.35
CA LYS A 66 -11.72 -17.05 11.98
C LYS A 66 -12.01 -15.87 11.04
N HIS A 67 -11.05 -15.48 10.21
CA HIS A 67 -11.25 -14.44 9.22
C HIS A 67 -12.23 -14.82 8.12
N LEU A 68 -12.00 -15.97 7.50
CA LEU A 68 -12.87 -16.49 6.45
C LEU A 68 -14.28 -16.80 6.93
N ASN A 69 -14.47 -17.05 8.23
CA ASN A 69 -15.78 -17.27 8.85
C ASN A 69 -16.43 -16.00 9.41
N GLY A 70 -15.79 -14.83 9.28
CA GLY A 70 -16.35 -13.56 9.76
C GLY A 70 -16.20 -13.29 11.26
N ILE A 71 -15.50 -14.17 12.00
CA ILE A 71 -15.31 -14.07 13.46
C ILE A 71 -14.38 -12.89 13.81
N GLN A 72 -13.32 -12.67 13.03
CA GLN A 72 -12.43 -11.53 13.21
C GLN A 72 -11.88 -11.05 11.86
N GLN A 73 -11.80 -9.75 11.64
CA GLN A 73 -11.14 -9.25 10.45
C GLN A 73 -9.65 -9.06 10.72
N ILE A 74 -8.79 -9.61 9.85
CA ILE A 74 -7.34 -9.53 10.01
C ILE A 74 -6.67 -8.92 8.79
N GLY A 75 -5.43 -8.48 8.98
CA GLY A 75 -4.52 -8.05 7.94
C GLY A 75 -3.12 -8.60 8.17
N VAL A 76 -2.29 -8.50 7.15
CA VAL A 76 -0.90 -8.97 7.16
C VAL A 76 0.07 -7.81 6.97
N TYR A 77 1.29 -7.99 7.47
CA TYR A 77 2.40 -7.09 7.19
C TYR A 77 3.18 -7.65 5.99
N PRO A 78 3.11 -7.01 4.81
CA PRO A 78 3.68 -7.57 3.58
C PRO A 78 5.20 -7.42 3.49
N LEU A 79 5.79 -6.46 4.22
CA LEU A 79 7.24 -6.28 4.28
C LEU A 79 7.86 -7.26 5.28
N LEU A 80 8.69 -8.16 4.78
CA LEU A 80 9.38 -9.16 5.57
C LEU A 80 10.62 -8.57 6.26
N GLN A 81 11.16 -9.30 7.23
CA GLN A 81 12.31 -8.86 8.03
C GLN A 81 13.60 -8.65 7.20
N ASP A 82 13.72 -9.34 6.08
CA ASP A 82 14.80 -9.21 5.11
C ASP A 82 14.53 -8.13 4.03
N ASN A 83 13.50 -7.31 4.22
CA ASN A 83 13.04 -6.26 3.30
C ASN A 83 12.53 -6.77 1.93
N THR A 84 12.12 -8.04 1.86
CA THR A 84 11.44 -8.59 0.69
C THR A 84 9.92 -8.64 0.90
N SER A 85 9.16 -8.88 -0.17
CA SER A 85 7.73 -9.19 -0.12
C SER A 85 7.37 -10.26 -1.15
N TRP A 86 6.23 -10.93 -0.95
CA TRP A 86 5.69 -11.95 -1.88
C TRP A 86 4.71 -11.38 -2.90
N PHE A 87 4.32 -10.14 -2.72
CA PHE A 87 3.40 -9.43 -3.59
C PHE A 87 3.64 -7.93 -3.45
N LEU A 88 3.02 -7.18 -4.35
CA LEU A 88 2.86 -5.74 -4.24
C LEU A 88 1.41 -5.39 -4.60
N VAL A 89 0.82 -4.47 -3.86
CA VAL A 89 -0.57 -4.04 -4.06
C VAL A 89 -0.62 -2.53 -4.27
N ALA A 90 -1.36 -2.10 -5.28
CA ALA A 90 -1.75 -0.71 -5.47
C ALA A 90 -3.17 -0.49 -4.92
N ASP A 91 -3.30 0.50 -4.03
CA ASP A 91 -4.55 0.86 -3.37
C ASP A 91 -5.18 2.06 -4.09
N PHE A 92 -6.40 1.88 -4.58
CA PHE A 92 -7.18 2.91 -5.26
C PHE A 92 -8.43 3.20 -4.43
N ASP A 93 -8.52 4.43 -3.92
CA ASP A 93 -9.61 4.95 -3.10
C ASP A 93 -10.19 6.22 -3.75
N LYS A 94 -11.45 6.59 -3.48
CA LYS A 94 -12.18 7.83 -3.92
C LYS A 94 -13.01 7.68 -5.22
N GLN A 95 -13.63 8.79 -5.63
CA GLN A 95 -14.32 8.93 -6.92
C GLN A 95 -13.30 8.71 -8.03
N ASN A 96 -13.51 7.71 -8.90
CA ASN A 96 -12.66 7.26 -10.02
C ASN A 96 -11.71 6.08 -9.76
N TRP A 97 -11.82 5.39 -8.62
CA TRP A 97 -10.97 4.23 -8.33
C TRP A 97 -11.08 3.11 -9.38
N LYS A 98 -12.26 2.96 -10.00
CA LYS A 98 -12.53 1.92 -10.99
C LYS A 98 -11.74 2.16 -12.28
N GLU A 99 -11.84 3.37 -12.81
CA GLU A 99 -11.23 3.80 -14.06
C GLU A 99 -9.70 3.75 -13.94
N GLU A 100 -9.14 4.26 -12.85
CA GLU A 100 -7.70 4.25 -12.61
C GLU A 100 -7.16 2.84 -12.34
N ALA A 101 -7.89 2.01 -11.59
CA ALA A 101 -7.51 0.61 -11.38
C ALA A 101 -7.49 -0.16 -12.71
N VAL A 102 -8.49 0.04 -13.58
CA VAL A 102 -8.54 -0.58 -14.92
C VAL A 102 -7.42 -0.07 -15.82
N ALA A 103 -7.12 1.23 -15.81
CA ALA A 103 -5.99 1.77 -16.56
C ALA A 103 -4.65 1.17 -16.11
N PHE A 104 -4.47 1.00 -14.80
CA PHE A 104 -3.29 0.33 -14.25
C PHE A 104 -3.23 -1.16 -14.63
N LEU A 105 -4.36 -1.88 -14.55
CA LEU A 105 -4.45 -3.28 -15.00
C LEU A 105 -4.11 -3.44 -16.48
N ASN A 106 -4.61 -2.55 -17.34
CA ASN A 106 -4.31 -2.57 -18.78
C ASN A 106 -2.82 -2.35 -19.04
N SER A 107 -2.20 -1.42 -18.32
CA SER A 107 -0.76 -1.17 -18.41
C SER A 107 0.08 -2.36 -17.94
N CYS A 108 -0.39 -3.07 -16.91
CA CYS A 108 0.21 -4.33 -16.48
C CYS A 108 0.06 -5.41 -17.58
N LYS A 109 -1.13 -5.53 -18.17
CA LYS A 109 -1.45 -6.49 -19.23
C LYS A 109 -0.58 -6.28 -20.48
N GLU A 110 -0.37 -5.04 -20.91
CA GLU A 110 0.53 -4.67 -22.02
C GLU A 110 1.98 -5.12 -21.78
N ARG A 111 2.38 -5.23 -20.51
CA ARG A 111 3.71 -5.68 -20.07
C ARG A 111 3.75 -7.16 -19.73
N SER A 112 2.67 -7.89 -19.99
CA SER A 112 2.53 -9.30 -19.59
C SER A 112 2.73 -9.53 -18.08
N ILE A 113 2.36 -8.55 -17.26
CA ILE A 113 2.39 -8.63 -15.80
C ILE A 113 1.01 -9.08 -15.31
N PRO A 114 0.86 -10.27 -14.70
CA PRO A 114 -0.39 -10.72 -14.12
C PRO A 114 -0.78 -9.85 -12.92
N ALA A 115 -1.94 -9.21 -13.02
CA ALA A 115 -2.49 -8.31 -12.01
C ALA A 115 -3.99 -8.58 -11.81
N TYR A 116 -4.47 -8.45 -10.58
CA TYR A 116 -5.81 -8.89 -10.18
C TYR A 116 -6.50 -7.86 -9.29
N LEU A 117 -7.76 -7.54 -9.59
CA LEU A 117 -8.51 -6.53 -8.85
C LEU A 117 -9.38 -7.17 -7.75
N GLU A 118 -9.16 -6.73 -6.53
CA GLU A 118 -10.02 -6.99 -5.39
C GLU A 118 -10.79 -5.72 -5.02
N ARG A 119 -12.11 -5.83 -4.87
CA ARG A 119 -12.93 -4.74 -4.34
C ARG A 119 -12.72 -4.64 -2.83
N SER A 120 -12.37 -3.46 -2.34
CA SER A 120 -12.11 -3.20 -0.93
C SER A 120 -13.31 -3.55 -0.04
N ARG A 121 -13.06 -3.67 1.28
CA ARG A 121 -14.09 -3.93 2.28
C ARG A 121 -15.28 -2.95 2.23
N SER A 122 -15.04 -1.68 1.97
CA SER A 122 -16.09 -0.64 1.94
C SER A 122 -16.87 -0.62 0.63
N GLY A 123 -16.35 -1.23 -0.43
CA GLY A 123 -16.86 -1.13 -1.79
C GLY A 123 -16.52 0.18 -2.51
N ASN A 124 -15.88 1.14 -1.82
CA ASN A 124 -15.58 2.48 -2.34
C ASN A 124 -14.13 2.64 -2.84
N GLY A 125 -13.48 1.53 -3.09
CA GLY A 125 -12.08 1.45 -3.49
C GLY A 125 -11.73 0.02 -3.89
N GLY A 126 -10.53 -0.18 -4.42
CA GLY A 126 -10.03 -1.46 -4.88
C GLY A 126 -8.53 -1.60 -4.73
N HIS A 127 -8.10 -2.84 -4.59
CA HIS A 127 -6.71 -3.22 -4.48
C HIS A 127 -6.30 -3.99 -5.73
N VAL A 128 -5.29 -3.52 -6.46
CA VAL A 128 -4.70 -4.26 -7.58
C VAL A 128 -3.49 -5.04 -7.07
N TRP A 129 -3.64 -6.37 -7.03
CA TRP A 129 -2.67 -7.32 -6.53
C TRP A 129 -1.80 -7.88 -7.65
N ILE A 130 -0.49 -7.94 -7.42
CA ILE A 130 0.46 -8.67 -8.26
C ILE A 130 1.30 -9.56 -7.35
N PHE A 131 1.31 -10.86 -7.66
CA PHE A 131 1.97 -11.89 -6.84
C PHE A 131 3.28 -12.35 -7.46
N PHE A 132 4.27 -12.64 -6.64
CA PHE A 132 5.60 -13.07 -7.06
C PHE A 132 5.81 -14.55 -6.78
N ASP A 133 6.56 -15.23 -7.63
CA ASP A 133 6.88 -16.65 -7.46
C ASP A 133 7.85 -16.90 -6.28
N LYS A 134 8.70 -15.92 -5.98
CA LYS A 134 9.68 -15.88 -4.88
C LYS A 134 9.63 -14.53 -4.16
N PRO A 135 10.11 -14.43 -2.91
CA PRO A 135 10.26 -13.13 -2.24
C PRO A 135 11.16 -12.22 -3.06
N TYR A 136 10.74 -10.97 -3.26
CA TYR A 136 11.46 -10.00 -4.06
C TYR A 136 11.71 -8.71 -3.26
N PRO A 137 12.88 -8.04 -3.43
CA PRO A 137 13.18 -6.82 -2.67
C PRO A 137 12.10 -5.75 -2.87
N ALA A 138 11.53 -5.27 -1.76
CA ALA A 138 10.41 -4.32 -1.79
C ALA A 138 10.77 -3.02 -2.54
N ILE A 139 12.00 -2.54 -2.37
CA ILE A 139 12.51 -1.38 -3.10
C ILE A 139 12.44 -1.55 -4.63
N ARG A 140 12.70 -2.76 -5.14
CA ARG A 140 12.73 -3.01 -6.58
C ARG A 140 11.31 -3.14 -7.13
N SER A 141 10.43 -3.91 -6.49
CA SER A 141 9.04 -4.04 -6.94
C SER A 141 8.34 -2.68 -6.92
N ARG A 142 8.54 -1.88 -5.87
CA ARG A 142 7.97 -0.53 -5.78
C ARG A 142 8.41 0.36 -6.93
N LYS A 143 9.71 0.37 -7.27
CA LYS A 143 10.23 1.14 -8.41
C LYS A 143 9.62 0.69 -9.74
N VAL A 144 9.51 -0.61 -9.96
CA VAL A 144 8.85 -1.16 -11.16
C VAL A 144 7.40 -0.68 -11.26
N PHE A 145 6.65 -0.75 -10.16
CA PHE A 145 5.22 -0.43 -10.19
C PHE A 145 4.96 1.06 -10.30
N ILE A 146 5.75 1.89 -9.62
CA ILE A 146 5.67 3.34 -9.76
C ILE A 146 5.91 3.72 -11.23
N SER A 147 6.91 3.12 -11.88
CA SER A 147 7.15 3.37 -13.31
C SER A 147 5.98 2.94 -14.19
N ILE A 148 5.30 1.83 -13.87
CA ILE A 148 4.13 1.37 -14.64
C ILE A 148 2.94 2.30 -14.39
N LEU A 149 2.69 2.71 -13.13
CA LEU A 149 1.65 3.66 -12.76
C LEU A 149 1.84 5.00 -13.47
N GLU A 150 3.07 5.53 -13.51
CA GLU A 150 3.41 6.76 -14.24
C GLU A 150 3.17 6.63 -15.74
N GLN A 151 3.51 5.49 -16.33
CA GLN A 151 3.31 5.24 -17.76
C GLN A 151 1.84 5.00 -18.14
N SER A 152 1.03 4.49 -17.20
CA SER A 152 -0.38 4.20 -17.43
C SER A 152 -1.25 5.43 -17.62
N GLY A 153 -0.75 6.61 -17.25
CA GLY A 153 -1.55 7.84 -17.21
C GLY A 153 -2.64 7.83 -16.12
N ALA A 154 -2.83 6.71 -15.40
CA ALA A 154 -3.72 6.61 -14.24
C ALA A 154 -3.23 7.45 -13.06
N PHE A 155 -1.97 7.89 -13.11
CA PHE A 155 -1.31 8.65 -12.07
C PHE A 155 -0.38 9.71 -12.66
N SER A 156 -0.46 10.91 -12.09
CA SER A 156 0.64 11.88 -12.11
C SER A 156 1.08 12.09 -10.69
N MET A 157 2.39 12.00 -10.42
CA MET A 157 2.95 12.32 -9.09
C MET A 157 2.54 13.69 -8.56
N PHE A 158 2.00 14.59 -9.37
CA PHE A 158 1.60 15.93 -8.96
C PHE A 158 0.09 16.14 -8.91
N ASP A 159 -0.72 15.15 -9.30
CA ASP A 159 -2.16 15.27 -9.34
C ASP A 159 -2.80 14.81 -8.03
N LYS A 160 -3.40 15.76 -7.29
CA LYS A 160 -4.11 15.48 -6.03
C LYS A 160 -5.51 14.87 -6.26
N SER A 161 -5.99 14.81 -7.51
CA SER A 161 -7.28 14.23 -7.88
C SER A 161 -7.25 12.73 -8.14
N SER A 162 -6.06 12.13 -8.24
CA SER A 162 -5.91 10.69 -8.44
C SER A 162 -6.49 9.88 -7.28
N SER A 163 -7.13 8.77 -7.64
CA SER A 163 -7.66 7.75 -6.74
C SER A 163 -6.56 6.84 -6.16
N PHE A 164 -5.40 6.74 -6.80
CA PHE A 164 -4.25 6.04 -6.24
C PHE A 164 -3.84 6.66 -4.90
N ASP A 165 -3.86 5.86 -3.83
CA ASP A 165 -3.51 6.31 -2.48
C ASP A 165 -2.08 5.89 -2.09
N ARG A 166 -1.76 4.59 -2.20
CA ARG A 166 -0.48 4.03 -1.73
C ARG A 166 -0.19 2.64 -2.28
N LEU A 167 1.05 2.18 -2.07
CA LEU A 167 1.49 0.82 -2.31
C LEU A 167 1.59 -0.01 -1.01
N PHE A 168 1.45 -1.32 -1.11
CA PHE A 168 1.73 -2.28 -0.03
C PHE A 168 2.71 -3.37 -0.51
N PRO A 169 3.95 -3.43 0.02
CA PRO A 169 4.54 -2.55 1.03
C PRO A 169 4.64 -1.07 0.63
N ASN A 170 4.52 -0.17 1.61
CA ASN A 170 4.69 1.28 1.40
C ASN A 170 6.12 1.78 1.71
N GLN A 171 6.97 0.87 2.19
CA GLN A 171 8.33 1.12 2.61
C GLN A 171 9.29 0.25 1.81
N ASP A 172 10.47 0.80 1.51
CA ASP A 172 11.56 0.08 0.85
C ASP A 172 12.27 -0.85 1.83
N PHE A 173 12.39 -0.40 3.09
CA PHE A 173 13.09 -1.07 4.16
C PHE A 173 12.38 -0.87 5.50
N LEU A 174 12.53 -1.83 6.40
CA LEU A 174 12.18 -1.68 7.80
C LEU A 174 13.19 -0.77 8.50
N SER A 175 12.70 0.16 9.32
CA SER A 175 13.53 1.05 10.15
C SER A 175 14.12 0.36 11.40
N GLY A 176 14.02 -0.97 11.49
CA GLY A 176 14.49 -1.78 12.62
C GLY A 176 13.58 -1.82 13.86
N LYS A 177 12.65 -0.85 14.04
CA LYS A 177 11.76 -0.79 15.21
C LYS A 177 10.26 -0.96 14.91
N GLY A 178 9.90 -1.18 13.65
CA GLY A 178 8.51 -1.27 13.20
C GLY A 178 8.17 -2.58 12.49
N LEU A 179 6.87 -2.87 12.38
CA LEU A 179 6.36 -4.02 11.61
C LEU A 179 6.17 -3.72 10.11
N GLY A 180 6.33 -2.47 9.71
CA GLY A 180 5.90 -1.98 8.40
C GLY A 180 4.43 -1.58 8.38
N ASN A 181 3.92 -1.25 7.19
CA ASN A 181 2.50 -1.05 6.98
C ASN A 181 1.76 -2.39 6.91
N LEU A 182 0.45 -2.38 7.20
CA LEU A 182 -0.40 -3.56 7.09
C LEU A 182 -1.37 -3.39 5.93
N ILE A 183 -1.74 -4.49 5.29
CA ILE A 183 -2.86 -4.57 4.36
C ILE A 183 -3.90 -5.54 4.91
N ALA A 184 -5.19 -5.20 4.80
CA ALA A 184 -6.27 -6.10 5.20
C ALA A 184 -6.30 -7.33 4.28
N LEU A 185 -6.55 -8.51 4.83
CA LEU A 185 -6.75 -9.69 4.01
C LEU A 185 -8.12 -9.62 3.30
N PRO A 186 -8.20 -10.08 2.04
CA PRO A 186 -9.47 -10.26 1.36
C PRO A 186 -10.23 -11.46 1.94
N PHE A 187 -11.50 -11.59 1.55
CA PHE A 187 -12.40 -12.69 1.89
C PHE A 187 -12.90 -12.69 3.33
N PHE A 188 -13.01 -11.51 3.95
CA PHE A 188 -13.73 -11.40 5.21
C PHE A 188 -15.23 -11.66 4.98
N LYS A 189 -15.78 -12.74 5.56
CA LYS A 189 -17.14 -13.24 5.29
C LYS A 189 -18.22 -12.16 5.23
N LEU A 190 -18.29 -11.32 6.27
CA LEU A 190 -19.34 -10.30 6.38
C LEU A 190 -19.22 -9.23 5.28
N ALA A 191 -18.01 -8.95 4.78
CA ALA A 191 -17.83 -8.07 3.64
C ALA A 191 -18.20 -8.77 2.33
N MET A 192 -17.86 -10.06 2.19
CA MET A 192 -18.22 -10.87 1.02
C MET A 192 -19.72 -11.04 0.82
N GLU A 193 -20.49 -11.17 1.91
CA GLU A 193 -21.95 -11.23 1.85
C GLU A 193 -22.57 -9.97 1.22
N ASN A 194 -21.84 -8.85 1.23
CA ASN A 194 -22.21 -7.60 0.55
C ASN A 194 -21.50 -7.43 -0.81
N GLY A 195 -20.89 -8.50 -1.33
CA GLY A 195 -20.06 -8.49 -2.54
C GLY A 195 -18.68 -7.82 -2.37
N ASN A 196 -18.30 -7.33 -1.20
CA ASN A 196 -17.03 -6.64 -0.99
C ASN A 196 -15.92 -7.59 -0.53
N SER A 197 -14.68 -7.11 -0.45
CA SER A 197 -13.53 -7.91 -0.02
C SER A 197 -13.33 -9.20 -0.83
N CYS A 198 -13.55 -9.14 -2.13
CA CYS A 198 -13.39 -10.28 -3.03
C CYS A 198 -12.89 -9.82 -4.41
N PHE A 199 -12.38 -10.75 -5.20
CA PHE A 199 -11.92 -10.43 -6.55
C PHE A 199 -13.10 -10.23 -7.49
N VAL A 200 -12.96 -9.24 -8.36
CA VAL A 200 -13.99 -8.82 -9.30
C VAL A 200 -13.45 -8.83 -10.72
N ASN A 201 -14.33 -9.05 -11.69
CA ASN A 201 -14.00 -8.88 -13.10
C ASN A 201 -13.75 -7.38 -13.39
N PRO A 202 -12.60 -6.97 -13.94
CA PRO A 202 -12.31 -5.56 -14.21
C PRO A 202 -13.25 -4.88 -15.23
N GLU A 203 -13.93 -5.64 -16.09
CA GLU A 203 -14.83 -5.12 -17.10
C GLU A 203 -16.24 -4.87 -16.54
N THR A 204 -16.74 -5.79 -15.70
CA THR A 204 -18.10 -5.71 -15.16
C THR A 204 -18.17 -5.20 -13.72
N PHE A 205 -17.07 -5.27 -12.98
CA PHE A 205 -16.97 -5.04 -11.53
C PHE A 205 -17.83 -5.99 -10.68
N GLU A 206 -18.29 -7.07 -11.27
CA GLU A 206 -19.00 -8.14 -10.55
C GLU A 206 -18.00 -9.11 -9.92
N PRO A 207 -18.28 -9.60 -8.70
CA PRO A 207 -17.51 -10.68 -8.09
C PRO A 207 -17.44 -11.91 -9.00
N TYR A 208 -16.27 -12.55 -9.06
CA TYR A 208 -16.19 -13.90 -9.64
C TYR A 208 -17.12 -14.85 -8.89
N SER A 209 -17.83 -15.71 -9.64
CA SER A 209 -18.83 -16.64 -9.12
C SER A 209 -18.24 -17.65 -8.14
N ASP A 210 -17.07 -18.19 -8.45
CA ASP A 210 -16.27 -19.02 -7.56
C ASP A 210 -14.92 -18.36 -7.28
N GLN A 211 -14.85 -17.69 -6.13
CA GLN A 211 -13.63 -17.03 -5.67
C GLN A 211 -12.48 -18.03 -5.41
N TRP A 212 -12.79 -19.25 -4.97
CA TRP A 212 -11.76 -20.24 -4.66
C TRP A 212 -11.17 -20.83 -5.93
N GLN A 213 -12.00 -21.09 -6.93
CA GLN A 213 -11.53 -21.45 -8.26
C GLN A 213 -10.66 -20.33 -8.84
N PHE A 214 -11.10 -19.07 -8.74
CA PHE A 214 -10.33 -17.93 -9.23
C PHE A 214 -8.94 -17.83 -8.59
N LEU A 215 -8.80 -18.10 -7.28
CA LEU A 215 -7.49 -18.11 -6.63
C LEU A 215 -6.52 -19.14 -7.23
N ASN A 216 -7.02 -20.26 -7.76
CA ASN A 216 -6.19 -21.28 -8.40
C ASN A 216 -5.71 -20.85 -9.80
N GLU A 217 -6.41 -19.89 -10.43
CA GLU A 217 -6.06 -19.34 -11.74
C GLU A 217 -5.06 -18.17 -11.64
N ILE A 218 -4.82 -17.67 -10.42
CA ILE A 218 -3.86 -16.59 -10.17
C ILE A 218 -2.45 -17.04 -10.53
N LYS A 219 -1.86 -16.33 -11.48
CA LYS A 219 -0.48 -16.48 -11.92
C LYS A 219 0.41 -15.57 -11.10
N ARG A 220 1.61 -16.08 -10.82
CA ARG A 220 2.69 -15.31 -10.19
C ARG A 220 3.67 -14.88 -11.26
N ILE A 221 4.12 -13.64 -11.19
CA ILE A 221 5.22 -13.17 -12.02
C ILE A 221 6.53 -13.70 -11.44
N SER A 222 7.42 -14.16 -12.32
CA SER A 222 8.75 -14.60 -11.94
C SER A 222 9.64 -13.42 -11.55
N ILE A 223 10.45 -13.55 -10.50
CA ILE A 223 11.41 -12.49 -10.12
C ILE A 223 12.37 -12.13 -11.26
N GLU A 224 12.71 -13.07 -12.14
CA GLU A 224 13.60 -12.84 -13.28
C GLU A 224 12.99 -11.87 -14.30
N VAL A 225 11.66 -11.88 -14.46
CA VAL A 225 10.93 -10.91 -15.29
C VAL A 225 10.87 -9.55 -14.58
N LEU A 226 10.66 -9.51 -13.27
CA LEU A 226 10.69 -8.27 -12.49
C LEU A 226 12.08 -7.61 -12.51
N ASP A 227 13.15 -8.39 -12.45
CA ASP A 227 14.52 -7.88 -12.54
C ASP A 227 14.81 -7.28 -13.92
N LYS A 228 14.28 -7.87 -15.02
CA LYS A 228 14.38 -7.27 -16.36
C LYS A 228 13.72 -5.90 -16.42
N PHE A 229 12.48 -5.78 -15.94
CA PHE A 229 11.81 -4.47 -15.86
C PHE A 229 12.59 -3.48 -14.99
N PHE A 230 13.12 -3.93 -13.86
CA PHE A 230 13.92 -3.09 -12.98
C PHE A 230 15.20 -2.58 -13.66
N GLN A 231 15.88 -3.43 -14.44
CA GLN A 231 17.06 -3.06 -15.22
C GLN A 231 16.72 -2.09 -16.37
N GLU A 232 15.62 -2.33 -17.09
CA GLU A 232 15.13 -1.43 -18.14
C GLU A 232 14.84 -0.02 -17.61
N ILE A 233 14.18 0.07 -16.44
CA ILE A 233 13.90 1.34 -15.78
C ILE A 233 15.21 2.02 -15.34
N SER A 234 16.13 1.26 -14.74
CA SER A 234 17.41 1.79 -14.25
C SER A 234 18.30 2.29 -15.39
N THR A 235 18.29 1.61 -16.54
CA THR A 235 19.05 2.04 -17.73
C THR A 235 18.41 3.24 -18.42
N THR A 236 17.08 3.32 -18.44
CA THR A 236 16.35 4.47 -19.00
C THR A 236 16.54 5.74 -18.16
N GLN A 237 16.60 5.61 -16.83
CA GLN A 237 16.92 6.73 -15.92
C GLN A 237 18.40 7.17 -16.00
N ASN A 238 19.30 6.28 -16.44
CA ASN A 238 20.74 6.56 -16.59
C ASN A 238 21.16 7.00 -18.01
N ARG A 239 20.25 7.08 -18.98
CA ARG A 239 20.53 7.66 -20.30
C ARG A 239 20.28 9.17 -20.25
N PRO A 240 21.20 10.03 -20.75
CA PRO A 240 20.85 11.41 -21.04
C PRO A 240 19.70 11.38 -22.04
N ILE A 241 18.57 11.96 -21.64
CA ILE A 241 17.32 11.86 -22.38
C ILE A 241 17.46 12.66 -23.69
N ASN A 242 17.68 11.98 -24.82
CA ASN A 242 17.44 12.57 -26.14
C ASN A 242 15.92 12.60 -26.38
N VAL A 243 15.25 13.61 -25.84
CA VAL A 243 13.84 13.91 -26.16
C VAL A 243 13.79 14.62 -27.51
N ALA A 244 13.66 13.85 -28.58
CA ALA A 244 12.90 14.32 -29.73
C ALA A 244 11.43 13.97 -29.48
N SER A 245 10.53 14.93 -29.67
CA SER A 245 9.08 14.86 -29.47
C SER A 245 8.58 14.95 -28.02
N CYS A 246 8.41 16.18 -27.53
CA CYS A 246 7.14 16.74 -27.07
C CYS A 246 7.42 18.14 -26.54
N GLY A 247 6.80 19.14 -27.17
CA GLY A 247 7.11 20.57 -27.01
C GLY A 247 7.04 21.07 -25.57
N SER A 248 8.20 21.35 -25.00
CA SER A 248 8.47 22.43 -24.05
C SER A 248 9.99 22.50 -23.86
N PRO A 249 10.58 23.71 -23.75
CA PRO A 249 12.03 23.84 -23.72
C PRO A 249 12.59 23.33 -22.39
N LYS A 250 13.05 22.08 -22.37
CA LYS A 250 13.72 21.46 -21.21
C LYS A 250 15.14 22.03 -21.08
N SER A 251 15.48 22.50 -19.89
CA SER A 251 16.81 23.02 -19.53
C SER A 251 17.87 21.92 -19.62
N GLN A 252 18.88 22.12 -20.48
CA GLN A 252 19.88 21.13 -20.91
C GLN A 252 21.01 20.80 -19.90
N ASN A 253 20.96 21.24 -18.64
CA ASN A 253 22.20 21.28 -17.84
C ASN A 253 22.25 20.46 -16.54
N GLY A 254 21.27 19.60 -16.23
CA GLY A 254 21.32 18.76 -15.02
C GLY A 254 21.44 19.53 -13.70
N LYS A 255 21.21 20.85 -13.73
CA LYS A 255 21.27 21.76 -12.60
C LYS A 255 19.85 22.13 -12.21
N LEU A 256 19.54 22.05 -10.91
CA LEU A 256 18.28 22.53 -10.36
C LEU A 256 18.28 24.06 -10.39
N SER A 257 17.39 24.65 -11.20
CA SER A 257 17.20 26.10 -11.21
C SER A 257 16.19 26.50 -10.15
N ILE A 258 16.65 27.31 -9.19
CA ILE A 258 15.84 27.87 -8.11
C ILE A 258 15.79 29.38 -8.31
N THR A 259 14.59 29.91 -8.47
CA THR A 259 14.35 31.36 -8.49
C THR A 259 13.85 31.79 -7.12
N LEU A 260 14.60 32.66 -6.46
CA LEU A 260 14.26 33.26 -5.17
C LEU A 260 13.68 34.66 -5.40
N GLN A 261 12.41 34.85 -5.06
CA GLN A 261 11.73 36.14 -4.99
C GLN A 261 10.89 36.18 -3.71
N GLN A 262 9.69 36.77 -3.72
CA GLN A 262 8.73 36.65 -2.61
C GLN A 262 8.31 35.19 -2.36
N ASN A 263 8.41 34.34 -3.39
CA ASN A 263 8.24 32.89 -3.31
C ASN A 263 9.47 32.19 -3.88
N ILE A 264 9.73 30.96 -3.40
CA ILE A 264 10.73 30.07 -3.97
C ILE A 264 10.07 29.31 -5.13
N ARG A 265 10.56 29.51 -6.35
CA ARG A 265 10.10 28.77 -7.54
C ARG A 265 11.19 27.81 -7.98
N ILE A 266 10.85 26.52 -8.04
CA ILE A 266 11.75 25.46 -8.45
C ILE A 266 11.26 24.90 -9.78
N GLN A 267 12.13 24.85 -10.79
CA GLN A 267 11.77 24.28 -12.09
C GLN A 267 11.57 22.76 -11.97
N ARG A 268 10.43 22.28 -12.49
CA ARG A 268 10.02 20.87 -12.41
C ARG A 268 11.01 19.93 -13.07
N ASP A 269 11.63 20.36 -14.16
CA ASP A 269 12.52 19.55 -14.98
C ASP A 269 13.83 19.16 -14.27
N GLY A 270 14.17 19.82 -13.15
CA GLY A 270 15.35 19.52 -12.35
C GLY A 270 15.09 18.71 -11.08
N LEU A 271 13.84 18.35 -10.78
CA LEU A 271 13.47 17.70 -9.52
C LEU A 271 13.52 16.17 -9.63
N SER A 272 14.34 15.55 -8.78
CA SER A 272 14.36 14.09 -8.62
C SER A 272 13.20 13.61 -7.74
N THR A 273 12.73 12.37 -7.94
CA THR A 273 11.63 11.79 -7.15
C THR A 273 11.88 11.80 -5.63
N PRO A 274 13.08 11.50 -5.11
CA PRO A 274 13.37 11.65 -3.68
C PRO A 274 13.22 13.10 -3.20
N LEU A 275 13.67 14.07 -4.01
CA LEU A 275 13.52 15.48 -3.69
C LEU A 275 12.05 15.93 -3.74
N ILE A 276 11.26 15.44 -4.69
CA ILE A 276 9.82 15.72 -4.76
C ILE A 276 9.11 15.19 -3.51
N ASN A 277 9.42 13.96 -3.10
CA ASN A 277 8.84 13.37 -1.90
C ASN A 277 9.29 14.11 -0.64
N PHE A 278 10.57 14.46 -0.54
CA PHE A 278 11.09 15.29 0.54
C PHE A 278 10.37 16.66 0.59
N LEU A 279 10.26 17.37 -0.54
CA LEU A 279 9.58 18.66 -0.60
C LEU A 279 8.10 18.54 -0.16
N LYS A 280 7.43 17.45 -0.56
CA LYS A 280 6.06 17.15 -0.15
C LYS A 280 5.91 16.67 1.29
N GLU A 281 6.93 16.13 1.92
CA GLU A 281 6.83 15.67 3.30
C GLU A 281 7.28 16.75 4.28
N GLU A 282 8.32 17.50 3.92
CA GLU A 282 9.08 18.38 4.79
C GLU A 282 8.89 19.88 4.48
N LEU A 283 8.53 20.25 3.25
CA LEU A 283 8.32 21.65 2.82
C LEU A 283 6.84 22.02 2.65
N ASN A 284 5.98 21.25 3.30
CA ASN A 284 4.59 21.60 3.48
C ASN A 284 4.38 22.32 4.82
N PHE A 285 3.49 23.31 4.85
CA PHE A 285 3.04 23.89 6.12
C PHE A 285 2.22 22.85 6.87
N ALA A 286 2.86 22.22 7.86
CA ALA A 286 2.23 21.24 8.73
C ALA A 286 0.93 21.80 9.31
N ASN A 287 -0.17 21.07 9.12
CA ASN A 287 -1.40 21.42 9.81
C ASN A 287 -1.25 21.03 11.28
N SER A 288 -1.00 22.03 12.13
CA SER A 288 -0.85 21.88 13.57
C SER A 288 -2.02 21.11 14.17
N GLU A 289 -3.23 21.32 13.66
CA GLU A 289 -4.43 20.60 14.10
C GLU A 289 -4.37 19.10 13.77
N PHE A 290 -3.87 18.73 12.58
CA PHE A 290 -3.64 17.33 12.22
C PHE A 290 -2.59 16.68 13.13
N ILE A 291 -1.46 17.37 13.38
CA ILE A 291 -0.37 16.86 14.22
C ILE A 291 -0.84 16.69 15.67
N ILE A 292 -1.56 17.68 16.21
CA ILE A 292 -2.14 17.62 17.55
C ILE A 292 -3.15 16.48 17.64
N LYS A 293 -4.06 16.35 16.66
CA LYS A 293 -5.01 15.22 16.60
C LYS A 293 -4.27 13.88 16.55
N LYS A 294 -3.22 13.75 15.75
CA LYS A 294 -2.39 12.53 15.65
C LYS A 294 -1.68 12.21 16.97
N LYS A 295 -1.01 13.18 17.61
CA LYS A 295 -0.32 12.98 18.89
C LYS A 295 -1.27 12.68 20.05
N MET A 296 -2.47 13.24 20.03
CA MET A 296 -3.52 12.99 21.03
C MET A 296 -4.35 11.72 20.76
N GLY A 297 -4.05 10.93 19.71
CA GLY A 297 -4.84 9.75 19.34
C GLY A 297 -6.29 10.07 18.91
N LYS A 298 -6.55 11.30 18.43
CA LYS A 298 -7.83 11.78 17.91
C LYS A 298 -7.94 11.57 16.39
N LYS A 299 -9.17 11.54 15.86
CA LYS A 299 -9.46 11.26 14.44
C LYS A 299 -8.91 12.39 13.57
N THR A 300 -8.11 12.04 12.56
CA THR A 300 -7.55 12.98 11.57
C THR A 300 -8.35 13.03 10.26
N PHE A 301 -9.44 12.25 10.17
CA PHE A 301 -10.31 12.21 9.00
C PHE A 301 -10.99 13.57 8.77
N GLY A 302 -10.90 14.09 7.55
CA GLY A 302 -11.39 15.43 7.17
C GLY A 302 -10.48 16.59 7.58
N THR A 303 -9.34 16.33 8.22
CA THR A 303 -8.31 17.34 8.51
C THR A 303 -7.13 17.10 7.58
N GLU A 304 -6.87 18.04 6.68
CA GLU A 304 -5.72 17.93 5.77
C GLU A 304 -4.43 17.90 6.60
N ARG A 305 -3.50 17.00 6.25
CA ARG A 305 -2.22 16.83 6.96
C ARG A 305 -1.32 18.06 6.88
N PHE A 306 -1.55 18.88 5.86
CA PHE A 306 -0.78 20.06 5.51
C PHE A 306 -1.73 21.13 4.96
N PHE A 307 -1.45 22.41 5.21
CA PHE A 307 -2.14 23.52 4.53
C PHE A 307 -1.69 23.60 3.06
N LYS A 308 -2.58 24.06 2.18
CA LYS A 308 -2.26 24.36 0.77
C LYS A 308 -1.45 25.63 0.64
#